data_AF-A0A1C3P5C5-F1
#
_entry.id   AF-A0A1C3P5C5-F1
#
_cell.length_a   1.000
_cell.length_b   1.000
_cell.length_c   1.000
_cell.angle_alpha   90.00
_cell.angle_beta   90.00
_cell.angle_gamma   90.00
#
_symmetry.space_group_name_H-M   'P 1'
#
loop_
_entity.id
_entity.type
_entity.pdbx_description
1 polymer ?
#
loop_
_entity_poly.entity_id
_entity_poly.type
_entity_poly.pdbx_seq_one_letter_code
_entity_poly.pdbx_strand_id
1 'polypeptide(L)'
;MTGAKDDRLHLRVEPAQKALLEAASSASGSTVSAFVLKAATEAAADILADRRVFILDEVAWQAFDHALDRSASEVAGLRELLSAPTVLDQSEPGQAGR
;
A
#
# COMPACT_ATOMS: atom_id res chain seq x y z
N MET A 1 24.10 1.15 6.77
CA MET A 1 24.59 1.19 5.37
C MET A 1 23.43 1.63 4.49
N THR A 2 23.41 2.91 4.08
CA THR A 2 22.34 3.48 3.25
C THR A 2 22.53 2.99 1.82
N GLY A 3 21.75 1.99 1.40
CA GLY A 3 21.81 1.47 0.03
C GLY A 3 21.50 2.58 -0.99
N ALA A 4 22.37 2.74 -1.97
CA ALA A 4 22.13 3.64 -3.09
C ALA A 4 20.83 3.25 -3.80
N LYS A 5 20.06 4.25 -4.26
CA LYS A 5 18.92 4.07 -5.17
C LYS A 5 19.48 3.69 -6.55
N ASP A 6 20.05 2.49 -6.69
CA ASP A 6 20.89 2.11 -7.83
C ASP A 6 20.11 1.53 -9.02
N ASP A 7 18.84 1.19 -8.83
CA ASP A 7 18.02 0.65 -9.93
C ASP A 7 17.40 1.79 -10.76
N ARG A 8 17.78 1.86 -12.04
CA ARG A 8 17.29 2.84 -13.01
C ARG A 8 16.15 2.26 -13.84
N LEU A 9 15.02 2.97 -13.85
CA LEU A 9 13.86 2.63 -14.68
C LEU A 9 13.86 3.47 -15.96
N HIS A 10 13.98 2.82 -17.13
CA HIS A 10 13.93 3.47 -18.43
C HIS A 10 12.54 3.30 -19.06
N LEU A 11 11.81 4.41 -19.28
CA LEU A 11 10.50 4.40 -19.93
C LEU A 11 10.55 5.09 -21.29
N ARG A 12 9.82 4.53 -22.25
CA ARG A 12 9.43 5.23 -23.48
C ARG A 12 8.08 5.89 -23.26
N VAL A 13 7.97 7.14 -23.67
CA VAL A 13 6.74 7.92 -23.55
C VAL A 13 6.54 8.71 -24.84
N GLU A 14 5.28 8.86 -25.23
CA GLU A 14 4.90 9.74 -26.32
C GLU A 14 5.02 11.22 -25.90
N PRO A 15 5.20 12.17 -26.84
CA PRO A 15 5.33 13.59 -26.51
C PRO A 15 4.15 14.14 -25.69
N ALA A 16 2.93 13.69 -25.99
CA ALA A 16 1.73 14.07 -25.26
C ALA A 16 1.73 13.57 -23.81
N GLN A 17 2.21 12.33 -23.57
CA GLN A 17 2.34 11.77 -22.22
C GLN A 17 3.40 12.52 -21.42
N LYS A 18 4.53 12.85 -22.05
CA LYS A 18 5.58 13.66 -21.42
C LYS A 18 5.06 15.02 -20.96
N ALA A 19 4.36 15.74 -21.84
CA ALA A 19 3.79 17.05 -21.50
C ALA A 19 2.78 16.97 -20.35
N LEU A 20 1.95 15.93 -20.31
CA LEU A 20 1.00 15.69 -19.23
C LEU A 20 1.72 15.44 -17.89
N LEU A 21 2.75 14.58 -17.88
CA LEU A 21 3.53 14.27 -16.68
C LEU A 21 4.30 15.51 -16.18
N GLU A 22 4.83 16.33 -17.07
CA GLU A 22 5.48 17.60 -16.74
C GLU A 22 4.51 18.58 -16.07
N ALA A 23 3.31 18.76 -16.64
CA ALA A 23 2.27 19.60 -16.07
C ALA A 23 1.82 19.11 -14.69
N ALA A 24 1.58 17.81 -14.54
CA ALA A 24 1.17 17.22 -13.26
C ALA A 24 2.26 17.36 -12.20
N SER A 25 3.51 17.09 -12.54
CA SER A 25 4.63 17.23 -11.62
C SER A 25 4.85 18.68 -11.15
N SER A 26 4.65 19.64 -12.06
CA SER A 26 4.70 21.08 -11.76
C SER A 26 3.58 21.47 -10.80
N ALA A 27 2.36 21.01 -11.05
CA ALA A 27 1.21 21.27 -10.19
C ALA A 27 1.37 20.68 -8.78
N SER A 28 2.06 19.54 -8.65
CA SER A 28 2.36 18.91 -7.36
C SER A 28 3.66 19.40 -6.70
N GLY A 29 4.38 20.36 -7.30
CA GLY A 29 5.62 20.91 -6.75
C GLY A 29 6.77 19.90 -6.69
N SER A 30 6.81 18.94 -7.61
CA SER A 30 7.78 17.84 -7.62
C SER A 30 8.46 17.71 -8.99
N THR A 31 9.61 17.02 -9.06
CA THR A 31 10.20 16.67 -10.35
C THR A 31 9.37 15.61 -11.06
N VAL A 32 9.44 15.55 -12.39
CA VAL A 32 8.77 14.51 -13.20
C VAL A 32 9.12 13.11 -12.69
N SER A 33 10.40 12.86 -12.40
CA SER A 33 10.85 11.57 -11.89
C SER A 33 10.25 11.22 -10.54
N ALA A 34 10.19 12.17 -9.60
CA ALA A 34 9.61 11.96 -8.28
C ALA A 34 8.09 11.74 -8.36
N PHE A 35 7.40 12.52 -9.20
CA PHE A 35 5.97 12.39 -9.45
C PHE A 35 5.63 11.01 -10.02
N VAL A 36 6.31 10.61 -11.09
CA VAL A 36 6.07 9.31 -11.76
C VAL A 36 6.36 8.16 -10.80
N LEU A 37 7.49 8.21 -10.08
CA LEU A 37 7.84 7.16 -9.13
C LEU A 37 6.79 7.03 -8.02
N LYS A 38 6.34 8.16 -7.46
CA LYS A 38 5.30 8.18 -6.42
C LYS A 38 4.00 7.56 -6.95
N ALA A 39 3.47 8.08 -8.06
CA ALA A 39 2.22 7.63 -8.63
C ALA A 39 2.26 6.13 -9.02
N ALA A 40 3.38 5.67 -9.61
CA ALA A 40 3.57 4.26 -9.94
C ALA A 40 3.64 3.37 -8.70
N THR A 41 4.27 3.86 -7.62
CA THR A 41 4.37 3.11 -6.35
C THR A 41 3.01 3.01 -5.66
N GLU A 42 2.25 4.10 -5.62
CA GLU A 42 0.88 4.11 -5.08
C GLU A 42 -0.02 3.14 -5.86
N ALA A 43 -0.02 3.24 -7.19
CA ALA A 43 -0.78 2.32 -8.02
C ALA A 43 -0.36 0.85 -7.84
N ALA A 44 0.94 0.58 -7.70
CA ALA A 44 1.42 -0.77 -7.41
C ALA A 44 0.96 -1.27 -6.03
N ALA A 45 0.99 -0.40 -5.01
CA ALA A 45 0.50 -0.74 -3.68
C ALA A 45 -1.00 -1.04 -3.69
N ASP A 46 -1.81 -0.24 -4.39
CA ASP A 46 -3.25 -0.45 -4.53
C ASP A 46 -3.56 -1.79 -5.21
N ILE A 47 -2.89 -2.09 -6.32
CA ILE A 47 -3.05 -3.36 -7.04
C ILE A 47 -2.67 -4.56 -6.14
N LEU A 48 -1.61 -4.42 -5.35
CA LEU A 48 -1.17 -5.46 -4.43
C LEU A 48 -2.11 -5.60 -3.22
N ALA A 49 -2.71 -4.51 -2.73
CA ALA A 49 -3.69 -4.52 -1.66
C ALA A 49 -5.01 -5.16 -2.10
N ASP A 50 -5.44 -4.90 -3.33
CA ASP A 50 -6.61 -5.53 -3.94
C ASP A 50 -6.37 -7.01 -4.29
N ARG A 51 -5.13 -7.50 -4.17
CA ARG A 51 -4.80 -8.88 -4.52
C ARG A 51 -5.41 -9.85 -3.53
N ARG A 52 -6.45 -10.57 -3.99
CA ARG A 52 -7.17 -11.60 -3.21
C ARG A 52 -6.52 -12.98 -3.20
N VAL A 53 -5.53 -13.21 -4.05
CA VAL A 53 -4.88 -14.52 -4.22
C VAL A 53 -3.39 -14.40 -3.92
N PHE A 54 -2.93 -15.16 -2.94
CA PHE A 54 -1.52 -15.30 -2.58
C PHE A 54 -1.05 -16.68 -3.00
N ILE A 55 -0.12 -16.73 -3.96
CA ILE A 55 0.52 -17.97 -4.36
C ILE A 55 1.74 -18.16 -3.45
N LEU A 56 1.75 -19.26 -2.71
CA LEU A 56 2.86 -19.65 -1.84
C LEU A 56 3.68 -20.73 -2.53
N ASP A 57 4.99 -20.68 -2.38
CA ASP A 57 5.83 -21.84 -2.65
C ASP A 57 5.67 -22.88 -1.53
N GLU A 58 6.26 -24.07 -1.70
CA GLU A 58 6.11 -25.18 -0.74
C GLU A 58 6.57 -24.80 0.68
N VAL A 59 7.66 -24.02 0.78
CA VAL A 59 8.21 -23.62 2.08
C VAL A 59 7.27 -22.64 2.78
N ALA A 60 6.77 -21.65 2.06
CA ALA A 60 5.82 -20.68 2.59
C ALA A 60 4.46 -21.33 2.91
N TRP A 61 4.05 -22.33 2.12
CA TRP A 61 2.83 -23.10 2.38
C TRP A 61 2.92 -23.89 3.69
N GLN A 62 4.01 -24.63 3.91
CA GLN A 62 4.22 -25.38 5.15
C GLN A 62 4.28 -24.47 6.39
N ALA A 63 4.95 -23.32 6.27
CA ALA A 63 5.00 -22.32 7.34
C ALA A 63 3.60 -21.76 7.67
N PHE A 64 2.79 -21.51 6.65
CA PHE A 64 1.41 -21.04 6.79
C PHE A 64 0.52 -22.11 7.44
N ASP A 65 0.57 -23.34 6.95
CA ASP A 65 -0.21 -24.47 7.47
C ASP A 65 0.09 -24.73 8.96
N HIS A 66 1.37 -24.80 9.32
CA HIS A 66 1.80 -24.94 10.71
C HIS A 66 1.37 -23.75 11.60
N ALA A 67 1.27 -22.54 11.03
CA ALA A 67 0.78 -21.38 11.77
C ALA A 67 -0.73 -21.45 12.04
N LEU A 68 -1.51 -22.06 11.14
CA LEU A 68 -2.94 -22.29 11.32
C LEU A 68 -3.25 -23.36 12.38
N ASP A 69 -2.44 -24.42 12.42
CA ASP A 69 -2.59 -25.51 13.40
C ASP A 69 -2.14 -25.13 14.82
N ARG A 70 -1.38 -24.03 14.96
CA ARG A 70 -0.90 -23.56 16.26
C ARG A 70 -2.09 -23.06 17.10
N SER A 71 -2.11 -23.44 18.37
CA SER A 71 -3.05 -22.87 19.34
C SER A 71 -2.88 -21.35 19.47
N ALA A 72 -4.01 -20.65 19.64
CA ALA A 72 -3.97 -19.20 19.84
C ALA A 72 -3.09 -18.83 21.04
N SER A 73 -2.12 -17.95 20.80
CA SER A 73 -1.23 -17.41 21.82
C SER A 73 -1.54 -15.95 22.07
N GLU A 74 -1.30 -15.46 23.29
CA GLU A 74 -1.41 -14.03 23.55
C GLU A 74 -0.42 -13.24 22.69
N VAL A 75 -0.94 -12.25 21.97
CA VAL A 75 -0.15 -11.27 21.23
C VAL A 75 -0.06 -10.02 22.08
N ALA A 76 1.16 -9.62 22.45
CA ALA A 76 1.39 -8.43 23.25
C ALA A 76 0.75 -7.20 22.59
N GLY A 77 -0.03 -6.44 23.35
CA GLY A 77 -0.73 -5.24 22.85
C GLY A 77 -1.98 -5.51 22.01
N LEU A 78 -2.28 -6.75 21.59
CA LEU A 78 -3.46 -7.02 20.76
C LEU A 78 -4.77 -6.74 21.50
N ARG A 79 -4.84 -7.10 22.78
CA ARG A 79 -6.03 -6.81 23.62
C ARG A 79 -6.28 -5.30 23.74
N GLU A 80 -5.21 -4.52 23.94
CA GLU A 80 -5.29 -3.07 24.04
C GLU A 80 -5.69 -2.45 22.70
N LEU A 81 -5.08 -2.89 21.59
CA LEU A 81 -5.39 -2.44 20.24
C LEU A 81 -6.87 -2.67 19.89
N LEU A 82 -7.41 -3.85 20.18
CA LEU A 82 -8.80 -4.20 19.90
C LEU A 82 -9.81 -3.52 20.83
N SER A 83 -9.36 -3.02 21.99
CA SER A 83 -10.21 -2.30 22.95
C SER A 83 -10.15 -0.78 22.78
N ALA A 84 -9.20 -0.27 22.01
CA ALA A 84 -9.05 1.15 21.75
C ALA A 84 -10.08 1.63 20.72
N PRO A 85 -10.64 2.84 20.90
CA PRO A 85 -11.56 3.42 19.92
C PRO A 85 -10.86 3.63 18.58
N THR A 86 -11.50 3.18 17.51
CA THR A 86 -10.98 3.24 16.15
C THR A 86 -11.78 4.25 15.31
N VAL A 87 -11.30 4.52 14.09
CA VAL A 87 -12.03 5.31 13.09
C VAL A 87 -13.34 4.65 12.64
N LEU A 88 -13.47 3.33 12.83
CA LEU A 88 -14.67 2.58 12.47
C LEU A 88 -15.76 2.66 13.55
N ASP A 89 -15.41 3.08 14.77
CA ASP A 89 -16.36 3.27 15.87
C ASP A 89 -17.06 4.64 15.81
N GLN A 90 -16.66 5.51 14.89
CA GLN A 90 -17.27 6.80 14.61
C GLN A 90 -18.52 6.62 13.73
N SER A 91 -19.54 5.91 14.23
CA SER A 91 -20.87 5.98 13.61
C SER A 91 -21.44 7.38 13.87
N GLU A 92 -21.57 8.20 12.82
CA GLU A 92 -22.14 9.55 12.89
C GLU A 92 -23.55 9.55 13.52
N PRO A 93 -23.77 10.20 14.68
CA PRO A 93 -25.10 10.53 15.14
C PRO A 93 -25.50 11.88 14.54
N GLY A 94 -25.96 11.90 13.29
CA GLY A 94 -26.31 13.16 12.62
C GLY A 94 -27.22 13.13 11.40
N GLN A 95 -27.50 11.97 10.80
CA GLN A 95 -28.39 11.90 9.62
C GLN A 95 -29.80 11.38 9.98
N ALA A 96 -30.49 12.13 10.84
CA ALA A 96 -31.94 12.05 11.02
C ALA A 96 -32.50 13.46 11.23
N GLY A 97 -32.90 14.09 10.13
CA GLY A 97 -33.45 15.44 10.13
C GLY A 97 -33.46 16.04 8.74
N ARG A 98 -34.32 15.50 7.88
CA ARG A 98 -34.84 16.24 6.72
C ARG A 98 -36.17 16.85 7.12
#